data_AF-X1QFT0-F1
#
_entry.id   AF-X1QFT0-F1
#
_cell.length_a   1.000
_cell.length_b   1.000
_cell.length_c   1.000
_cell.angle_alpha   90.00
_cell.angle_beta   90.00
_cell.angle_gamma   90.00
#
_symmetry.space_group_name_H-M   'P 1'
#
loop_
_entity.id
_entity.type
_entity.pdbx_description
1 polymer ?
#
loop_
_entity_poly.entity_id
_entity_poly.type
_entity_poly.pdbx_seq_one_letter_code
_entity_poly.pdbx_strand_id
1 'polypeptide(L)'
;ISLMVAGYNKDGTHQIYDCFIPGEKHIKKDSTKKGKEYGSNWIGQLDVVQRIVLGFDGRIRNIKFFQEAIKKYGEKEINNQLRNLEYSIQYGTLTLQDAIDFCTLIIQTTSAIQRFSDGIVADPGDIPGVGGAVDVAVITPDRGFVWVSKKNLKLGENEIDLDREPKLEFE
;
A
#
# COMPACT_ATOMS: atom_id res chain seq x y z
N ILE A 1 -9.11 -13.79 0.10
CA ILE A 1 -8.16 -12.92 0.85
C ILE A 1 -7.09 -12.44 -0.11
N SER A 2 -6.60 -11.21 0.04
CA SER A 2 -5.43 -10.70 -0.70
C SER A 2 -4.34 -10.34 0.30
N LEU A 3 -3.11 -10.75 0.02
CA LEU A 3 -1.92 -10.46 0.82
C LEU A 3 -0.85 -9.86 -0.07
N MET A 4 -0.07 -8.94 0.50
CA MET A 4 1.17 -8.47 -0.11
C MET A 4 2.35 -9.15 0.57
N VAL A 5 3.21 -9.78 -0.22
CA VAL A 5 4.41 -10.46 0.27
C VAL A 5 5.63 -9.75 -0.29
N ALA A 6 6.44 -9.17 0.59
CA ALA A 6 7.65 -8.44 0.24
C ALA A 6 8.86 -9.04 0.99
N GLY A 7 10.04 -8.98 0.37
CA GLY A 7 11.27 -9.42 1.03
C GLY A 7 12.50 -9.41 0.14
N TYR A 8 13.62 -9.81 0.73
CA TYR A 8 14.90 -10.00 0.07
C TYR A 8 15.17 -11.49 -0.16
N ASN A 9 15.73 -11.80 -1.31
CA ASN A 9 16.28 -13.11 -1.66
C ASN A 9 17.70 -13.26 -1.08
N LYS A 10 18.20 -14.50 -1.02
CA LYS A 10 19.53 -14.82 -0.48
C LYS A 10 20.68 -14.16 -1.25
N ASP A 11 20.46 -13.81 -2.51
CA ASP A 11 21.43 -13.13 -3.37
C ASP A 11 21.37 -11.60 -3.25
N GLY A 12 20.53 -11.06 -2.35
CA GLY A 12 20.35 -9.64 -2.14
C GLY A 12 19.35 -8.96 -3.07
N THR A 13 18.76 -9.68 -4.03
CA THR A 13 17.65 -9.16 -4.85
C THR A 13 16.37 -9.03 -4.01
N HIS A 14 15.42 -8.18 -4.42
CA HIS A 14 14.16 -7.97 -3.68
C HIS A 14 12.95 -7.98 -4.59
N GLN A 15 11.83 -8.48 -4.05
CA GLN A 15 10.60 -8.70 -4.79
C GLN A 15 9.37 -8.37 -3.95
N ILE A 16 8.28 -8.00 -4.62
CA ILE A 16 6.95 -7.82 -4.02
C ILE A 16 5.94 -8.60 -4.85
N TYR A 17 5.10 -9.38 -4.18
CA TYR A 17 4.00 -10.16 -4.78
C TYR A 17 2.66 -9.74 -4.19
N ASP A 18 1.64 -9.67 -5.05
CA ASP A 18 0.25 -9.75 -4.64
C ASP A 18 -0.17 -11.22 -4.70
N CYS A 19 -0.67 -11.77 -3.59
CA CYS A 19 -1.10 -13.16 -3.46
C CYS A 19 -2.61 -13.21 -3.17
N PHE A 20 -3.38 -13.86 -4.04
CA PHE A 20 -4.82 -14.06 -3.86
C PHE A 20 -5.09 -15.47 -3.35
N ILE A 21 -5.93 -15.61 -2.32
CA ILE A 21 -6.24 -16.89 -1.68
C ILE A 21 -7.76 -17.12 -1.63
N PRO A 22 -8.28 -18.20 -2.24
CA PRO A 22 -7.59 -19.01 -3.26
C PRO A 22 -7.35 -18.17 -4.53
N GLY A 23 -6.30 -18.45 -5.28
CA GLY A 23 -6.01 -17.69 -6.50
C GLY A 23 -4.54 -17.66 -6.88
N GLU A 24 -4.25 -16.73 -7.80
CA GLU A 24 -2.91 -16.56 -8.38
C GLU A 24 -2.04 -15.63 -7.54
N LYS A 25 -0.73 -15.71 -7.80
CA LYS A 25 0.25 -14.74 -7.34
C LYS A 25 0.73 -13.90 -8.51
N HIS A 26 0.85 -12.60 -8.30
CA HIS A 26 1.34 -11.67 -9.31
C HIS A 26 2.53 -10.90 -8.78
N ILE A 27 3.63 -10.89 -9.54
CA ILE A 27 4.81 -10.10 -9.19
C ILE A 27 4.55 -8.62 -9.50
N LYS A 28 4.70 -7.77 -8.48
CA LYS A 28 4.52 -6.31 -8.59
C LYS A 28 5.84 -5.58 -8.76
N LYS A 29 6.87 -6.00 -8.02
CA LYS A 29 8.21 -5.43 -8.06
C LYS A 29 9.25 -6.54 -8.12
N ASP A 30 10.33 -6.26 -8.85
CA ASP A 30 11.41 -7.20 -9.13
C ASP A 30 12.68 -6.40 -9.39
N SER A 31 13.61 -6.44 -8.44
CA SER A 31 14.87 -5.69 -8.51
C SER A 31 15.77 -6.10 -9.67
N THR A 32 15.51 -7.25 -10.30
CA THR A 32 16.27 -7.72 -11.46
C THR A 32 15.78 -7.11 -12.78
N LYS A 33 14.64 -6.41 -12.77
CA LYS A 33 13.99 -5.86 -13.96
C LYS A 33 14.01 -4.34 -13.96
N LYS A 34 14.60 -3.77 -15.02
CA LYS A 34 14.68 -2.31 -15.22
C LYS A 34 13.32 -1.64 -15.17
N GLY A 35 13.18 -0.61 -14.33
CA GLY A 35 11.94 0.14 -14.10
C GLY A 35 10.92 -0.56 -13.20
N LYS A 36 11.27 -1.69 -12.58
CA LYS A 36 10.43 -2.45 -11.64
C LYS A 36 11.09 -2.69 -10.28
N GLU A 37 12.24 -2.08 -10.05
CA GLU A 37 13.07 -2.28 -8.87
C GLU A 37 12.46 -1.59 -7.65
N TYR A 38 11.93 -0.38 -7.84
CA TYR A 38 11.46 0.48 -6.74
C TYR A 38 10.03 0.97 -6.97
N GLY A 39 9.41 1.46 -5.89
CA GLY A 39 8.08 2.05 -5.91
C GLY A 39 7.31 1.73 -4.65
N SER A 40 6.07 2.23 -4.61
CA SER A 40 5.10 1.94 -3.58
C SER A 40 4.02 0.97 -4.08
N ASN A 41 3.45 0.22 -3.14
CA ASN A 41 2.32 -0.67 -3.38
C ASN A 41 1.35 -0.53 -2.20
N TRP A 42 0.05 -0.65 -2.48
CA TRP A 42 -1.01 -0.45 -1.48
C TRP A 42 -2.18 -1.43 -1.74
N ILE A 43 -2.81 -1.87 -0.66
CA ILE A 43 -4.05 -2.66 -0.62
C ILE A 43 -5.00 -2.06 0.43
N GLY A 44 -6.29 -2.36 0.35
CA GLY A 44 -7.31 -1.79 1.25
C GLY A 44 -8.16 -0.73 0.56
N GLN A 45 -8.49 0.36 1.27
CA GLN A 45 -9.19 1.51 0.71
C GLN A 45 -8.18 2.50 0.12
N LEU A 46 -8.25 2.69 -1.20
CA LEU A 46 -7.15 3.26 -1.99
C LEU A 46 -7.46 4.62 -2.62
N ASP A 47 -8.68 5.11 -2.48
CA ASP A 47 -9.14 6.29 -3.21
C ASP A 47 -8.34 7.55 -2.86
N VAL A 48 -8.04 7.76 -1.58
CA VAL A 48 -7.25 8.92 -1.14
C VAL A 48 -5.81 8.82 -1.62
N VAL A 49 -5.13 7.69 -1.40
CA VAL A 49 -3.75 7.50 -1.87
C VAL A 49 -3.62 7.60 -3.39
N GLN A 50 -4.57 7.04 -4.14
CA GLN A 50 -4.53 7.10 -5.61
C GLN A 50 -4.76 8.52 -6.10
N ARG A 51 -5.71 9.27 -5.52
CA ARG A 51 -5.92 10.68 -5.88
C ARG A 51 -4.69 11.54 -5.58
N ILE A 52 -4.02 11.31 -4.46
CA ILE A 52 -2.82 12.06 -4.07
C ILE A 52 -1.65 11.67 -4.96
N VAL A 53 -1.32 10.38 -5.05
CA VAL A 53 -0.08 9.93 -5.70
C VAL A 53 -0.23 9.84 -7.21
N LEU A 54 -1.32 9.25 -7.70
CA LEU A 54 -1.57 9.02 -9.13
C LEU A 54 -2.33 10.17 -9.80
N GLY A 55 -2.88 11.10 -9.03
CA GLY A 55 -3.68 12.23 -9.52
C GLY A 55 -5.13 11.90 -9.85
N PHE A 56 -5.58 10.64 -9.67
CA PHE A 56 -6.95 10.23 -9.94
C PHE A 56 -7.38 9.03 -9.09
N ASP A 57 -8.69 8.87 -8.94
CA ASP A 57 -9.31 7.69 -8.30
C ASP A 57 -9.37 6.53 -9.30
N GLY A 58 -8.90 5.33 -8.94
CA GLY A 58 -8.91 4.16 -9.82
C GLY A 58 -10.31 3.77 -10.33
N ARG A 59 -11.36 4.17 -9.62
CA ARG A 59 -12.76 4.01 -10.03
C ARG A 59 -13.14 4.87 -11.25
N ILE A 60 -12.27 5.74 -11.74
CA ILE A 60 -12.48 6.48 -12.99
C ILE A 60 -12.81 5.53 -14.16
N ARG A 61 -12.31 4.29 -14.13
CA ARG A 61 -12.64 3.23 -15.12
C ARG A 61 -14.10 2.81 -15.14
N ASN A 62 -14.85 3.09 -14.08
CA ASN A 62 -16.27 2.78 -13.98
C ASN A 62 -17.15 3.90 -14.56
N ILE A 63 -16.56 5.06 -14.88
CA ILE A 63 -17.30 6.20 -15.44
C ILE A 63 -17.52 5.98 -16.94
N LYS A 64 -18.78 6.08 -17.39
CA LYS A 64 -19.17 5.84 -18.79
C LYS A 64 -18.32 6.60 -19.81
N PHE A 65 -18.13 7.91 -19.59
CA PHE A 65 -17.27 8.75 -20.45
C PHE A 65 -15.86 8.18 -20.59
N PHE A 66 -15.29 7.69 -19.48
CA PHE A 66 -13.95 7.12 -19.47
C PHE A 66 -13.89 5.76 -20.19
N GLN A 67 -14.93 4.94 -20.05
CA GLN A 67 -15.04 3.67 -20.79
C GLN A 67 -15.15 3.89 -22.31
N GLU A 68 -15.90 4.91 -22.73
CA GLU A 68 -15.98 5.32 -24.13
C GLU A 68 -14.63 5.83 -24.66
N ALA A 69 -13.90 6.60 -23.85
CA ALA A 69 -12.54 7.02 -24.17
C ALA A 69 -11.57 5.83 -24.31
N ILE A 70 -11.62 4.85 -23.40
CA ILE A 70 -10.83 3.61 -23.51
C ILE A 70 -11.16 2.87 -24.81
N LYS A 71 -12.44 2.73 -25.17
CA LYS A 71 -12.85 2.06 -26.41
C LYS A 71 -12.34 2.80 -27.66
N LYS A 72 -12.30 4.13 -27.62
CA LYS A 72 -11.89 4.97 -28.75
C LYS A 72 -10.37 5.07 -28.92
N TYR A 73 -9.63 5.25 -27.83
CA TYR A 73 -8.20 5.55 -27.85
C TYR A 73 -7.31 4.37 -27.42
N GLY A 74 -7.90 3.35 -26.80
CA GLY A 74 -7.19 2.20 -26.25
C GLY A 74 -6.71 2.43 -24.82
N GLU A 75 -6.74 1.38 -24.00
CA GLU A 75 -6.42 1.46 -22.57
C GLU A 75 -4.97 1.91 -22.32
N LYS A 76 -4.01 1.44 -23.12
CA LYS A 76 -2.60 1.79 -22.96
C LYS A 76 -2.36 3.29 -23.15
N GLU A 77 -3.00 3.90 -24.14
CA GLU A 77 -2.86 5.32 -24.44
C GLU A 77 -3.47 6.17 -23.32
N ILE A 78 -4.69 5.82 -22.88
CA ILE A 78 -5.34 6.47 -21.74
C ILE A 78 -4.47 6.38 -20.48
N ASN A 79 -3.88 5.21 -20.20
CA ASN A 79 -3.01 5.03 -19.05
C ASN A 79 -1.74 5.89 -19.14
N ASN A 80 -1.14 6.02 -20.33
CA ASN A 80 0.01 6.90 -20.52
C ASN A 80 -0.35 8.37 -20.26
N GLN A 81 -1.52 8.82 -20.70
CA GLN A 81 -1.98 10.19 -20.45
C GLN A 81 -2.25 10.44 -18.96
N LEU A 82 -2.92 9.51 -18.28
CA LEU A 82 -3.19 9.63 -16.84
C LEU A 82 -1.92 9.69 -16.00
N ARG A 83 -0.86 8.97 -16.39
CA ARG A 83 0.43 9.00 -15.69
C ARG A 83 1.11 10.37 -15.69
N ASN A 84 0.69 11.32 -16.53
CA ASN A 84 1.18 12.70 -16.48
C ASN A 84 0.66 13.47 -15.24
N LEU A 85 -0.33 12.93 -14.52
CA LEU A 85 -0.84 13.49 -13.27
C LEU A 85 -0.17 12.89 -12.02
N GLU A 86 0.58 11.79 -12.20
CA GLU A 86 1.28 11.10 -11.11
C GLU A 86 2.45 11.94 -10.61
N TYR A 87 2.64 12.03 -9.29
CA TYR A 87 3.84 12.66 -8.75
C TYR A 87 5.09 11.89 -9.19
N SER A 88 6.08 12.62 -9.72
CA SER A 88 7.38 12.04 -10.10
C SER A 88 8.24 11.79 -8.86
N ILE A 89 7.94 10.71 -8.14
CA ILE A 89 8.66 10.32 -6.92
C ILE A 89 9.88 9.46 -7.30
N GLN A 90 11.06 9.91 -6.89
CA GLN A 90 12.33 9.19 -7.11
C GLN A 90 12.53 8.10 -6.05
N TYR A 91 11.69 7.06 -6.09
CA TYR A 91 11.66 5.99 -5.08
C TYR A 91 13.01 5.32 -4.80
N GLY A 92 13.86 5.16 -5.82
CA GLY A 92 15.19 4.55 -5.66
C GLY A 92 16.20 5.41 -4.88
N THR A 93 15.85 6.66 -4.57
CA THR A 93 16.71 7.59 -3.82
C THR A 93 16.17 7.92 -2.42
N LEU A 94 14.99 7.40 -2.07
CA LEU A 94 14.43 7.60 -0.75
C LEU A 94 15.28 6.88 0.29
N THR A 95 15.57 7.57 1.40
CA THR A 95 16.13 6.90 2.58
C THR A 95 15.09 5.98 3.20
N LEU A 96 15.53 5.08 4.09
CA LEU A 96 14.59 4.25 4.84
C LEU A 96 13.61 5.09 5.67
N GLN A 97 14.06 6.22 6.21
CA GLN A 97 13.19 7.14 6.96
C GLN A 97 12.17 7.83 6.04
N ASP A 98 12.58 8.30 4.86
CA ASP A 98 11.65 8.90 3.90
C ASP A 98 10.56 7.91 3.48
N ALA A 99 10.90 6.63 3.32
CA ALA A 99 9.95 5.58 2.99
C ALA A 99 8.94 5.34 4.15
N ILE A 100 9.40 5.38 5.40
CA ILE A 100 8.54 5.28 6.60
C ILE A 100 7.59 6.48 6.67
N ASP A 101 8.13 7.69 6.51
CA ASP A 101 7.37 8.93 6.61
C ASP A 101 6.33 9.02 5.48
N PHE A 102 6.70 8.65 4.25
CA PHE A 102 5.79 8.58 3.12
C PHE A 102 4.64 7.60 3.38
N CYS A 103 4.93 6.37 3.79
CA CYS A 103 3.89 5.36 4.09
C CYS A 103 2.95 5.84 5.19
N THR A 104 3.51 6.41 6.26
CA THR A 104 2.75 6.88 7.42
C THR A 104 1.85 8.06 7.05
N LEU A 105 2.39 9.04 6.31
CA LEU A 105 1.65 10.20 5.82
C LEU A 105 0.42 9.78 5.01
N ILE A 106 0.57 8.84 4.08
CA ILE A 106 -0.52 8.39 3.21
C ILE A 106 -1.63 7.70 4.01
N ILE A 107 -1.29 6.84 4.97
CA ILE A 107 -2.28 6.17 5.83
C ILE A 107 -3.01 7.18 6.71
N GLN A 108 -2.27 8.09 7.34
CA GLN A 108 -2.84 9.14 8.19
C GLN A 108 -3.73 10.09 7.39
N THR A 109 -3.34 10.45 6.17
CA THR A 109 -4.15 11.29 5.28
C THR A 109 -5.44 10.58 4.90
N THR A 110 -5.38 9.29 4.57
CA THR A 110 -6.57 8.47 4.28
C THR A 110 -7.52 8.45 5.49
N SER A 111 -6.99 8.18 6.68
CA SER A 111 -7.78 8.20 7.91
C SER A 111 -8.40 9.57 8.20
N ALA A 112 -7.64 10.66 8.00
CA ALA A 112 -8.11 12.01 8.23
C ALA A 112 -9.29 12.36 7.30
N ILE A 113 -9.19 12.06 6.01
CA ILE A 113 -10.26 12.29 5.04
C ILE A 113 -11.51 11.47 5.39
N GLN A 114 -11.33 10.20 5.74
CA GLN A 114 -12.44 9.30 6.07
C GLN A 114 -13.27 9.74 7.29
N ARG A 115 -12.74 10.59 8.17
CA ARG A 115 -13.51 11.19 9.27
C ARG A 115 -14.55 12.23 8.82
N PHE A 116 -14.38 12.77 7.62
CA PHE A 116 -15.22 13.84 7.06
C PHE A 116 -16.00 13.40 5.82
N SER A 117 -15.86 12.15 5.39
CA SER A 117 -16.51 11.61 4.20
C SER A 117 -17.42 10.43 4.53
N ASP A 118 -18.61 10.43 3.96
CA ASP A 118 -19.53 9.29 3.93
C ASP A 118 -19.42 8.56 2.57
N GLY A 119 -18.21 8.09 2.26
CA GLY A 119 -17.86 7.59 0.94
C GLY A 119 -17.69 8.68 -0.13
N ILE A 120 -17.87 8.29 -1.40
CA ILE A 120 -17.83 9.22 -2.54
C ILE A 120 -19.25 9.52 -3.03
N VAL A 121 -19.45 10.59 -3.79
CA VAL A 121 -20.77 10.94 -4.35
C VAL A 121 -21.41 9.80 -5.15
N ALA A 122 -20.59 8.98 -5.84
CA ALA A 122 -21.08 7.84 -6.61
C ALA A 122 -21.36 6.58 -5.76
N ASP A 123 -20.98 6.58 -4.49
CA ASP A 123 -21.08 5.47 -3.54
C ASP A 123 -21.21 6.01 -2.11
N PRO A 124 -22.33 6.68 -1.79
CA PRO A 124 -22.56 7.23 -0.46
C PRO A 124 -22.80 6.10 0.55
N GLY A 125 -22.32 6.28 1.79
CA GLY A 125 -22.42 5.26 2.83
C GLY A 125 -21.30 4.23 2.83
N ASP A 126 -20.26 4.41 2.00
CA ASP A 126 -19.05 3.56 2.06
C ASP A 126 -18.39 3.73 3.43
N ILE A 127 -18.17 2.61 4.13
CA ILE A 127 -17.79 2.62 5.54
C ILE A 127 -16.28 2.87 5.66
N PRO A 128 -15.85 3.92 6.39
CA PRO A 128 -14.45 4.12 6.75
C PRO A 128 -13.79 2.89 7.38
N GLY A 129 -12.74 2.39 6.74
CA GLY A 129 -11.95 1.25 7.21
C GLY A 129 -10.54 1.60 7.65
N VAL A 130 -10.09 2.86 7.47
CA VAL A 130 -8.72 3.29 7.78
C VAL A 130 -8.70 4.22 9.00
N GLY A 131 -8.05 3.77 10.08
CA GLY A 131 -7.88 4.57 11.29
C GLY A 131 -6.99 3.94 12.35
N GLY A 132 -6.89 4.62 13.49
CA GLY A 132 -6.03 4.22 14.60
C GLY A 132 -4.54 4.52 14.35
N ALA A 133 -3.68 3.99 15.23
CA ALA A 133 -2.23 4.15 15.08
C ALA A 133 -1.69 3.25 13.96
N VAL A 134 -0.65 3.73 13.26
CA VAL A 134 0.00 3.03 12.15
C VAL A 134 1.09 2.13 12.68
N ASP A 135 1.03 0.82 12.36
CA ASP A 135 2.15 -0.08 12.60
C ASP A 135 3.11 -0.02 11.41
N VAL A 136 4.41 -0.01 11.70
CA VAL A 136 5.46 0.10 10.70
C VAL A 136 6.50 -0.98 10.96
N ALA A 137 6.77 -1.77 9.94
CA ALA A 137 7.89 -2.70 9.91
C ALA A 137 8.76 -2.43 8.68
N VAL A 138 10.04 -2.71 8.82
CA VAL A 138 11.02 -2.65 7.73
C VAL A 138 11.62 -4.03 7.51
N ILE A 139 11.97 -4.31 6.25
CA ILE A 139 12.77 -5.48 5.90
C ILE A 139 14.07 -4.94 5.30
N THR A 140 15.21 -5.38 5.82
CA THR A 140 16.53 -4.98 5.32
C THR A 140 17.36 -6.24 4.99
N PRO A 141 18.32 -6.16 4.05
CA PRO A 141 19.14 -7.31 3.70
C PRO A 141 19.92 -7.91 4.88
N ASP A 142 20.36 -7.07 5.80
CA ASP A 142 21.23 -7.42 6.93
C ASP A 142 20.47 -7.83 8.19
N ARG A 143 19.24 -7.31 8.41
CA ARG A 143 18.47 -7.59 9.63
C ARG A 143 17.18 -8.38 9.41
N GLY A 144 16.78 -8.60 8.16
CA GLY A 144 15.47 -9.16 7.86
C GLY A 144 14.34 -8.26 8.36
N PHE A 145 13.28 -8.86 8.89
CA PHE A 145 12.09 -8.16 9.38
C PHE A 145 12.30 -7.53 10.76
N VAL A 146 12.00 -6.24 10.89
CA VAL A 146 12.13 -5.47 12.13
C VAL A 146 10.92 -4.55 12.31
N TRP A 147 10.28 -4.58 13.47
CA TRP A 147 9.27 -3.59 13.85
C TRP A 147 9.93 -2.24 14.16
N VAL A 148 9.47 -1.18 13.48
CA VAL A 148 9.80 0.22 13.83
C VAL A 148 8.79 0.75 14.82
N SER A 149 7.51 0.43 14.60
CA SER A 149 6.42 0.75 15.51
C SER A 149 5.36 -0.34 15.42
N LYS A 150 4.90 -0.81 16.56
CA LYS A 150 3.84 -1.82 16.66
C LYS A 150 2.95 -1.47 17.84
N LYS A 151 1.65 -1.50 17.64
CA LYS A 151 0.67 -1.39 18.72
C LYS A 151 0.79 -2.58 19.69
N ASN A 152 0.76 -2.26 20.97
CA ASN A 152 0.53 -3.23 22.04
C ASN A 152 -0.98 -3.50 22.20
N LEU A 153 -1.32 -4.65 22.76
CA LEU A 153 -2.69 -4.95 23.15
C LEU A 153 -3.00 -4.24 24.47
N LYS A 154 -4.12 -3.51 24.55
CA LYS A 154 -4.52 -2.79 25.76
C LYS A 154 -5.95 -3.13 26.19
N LEU A 155 -6.17 -3.22 27.50
CA LEU A 155 -7.50 -3.29 28.13
C LEU A 155 -7.46 -2.52 29.47
N GLY A 156 -8.06 -1.32 29.49
CA GLY A 156 -7.92 -0.41 30.63
C GLY A 156 -6.47 0.03 30.81
N GLU A 157 -5.96 -0.09 32.03
CA GLU A 157 -4.56 0.20 32.37
C GLU A 157 -3.59 -0.94 31.99
N ASN A 158 -4.09 -2.10 31.59
CA ASN A 158 -3.24 -3.24 31.21
C ASN A 158 -2.78 -3.11 29.76
N GLU A 159 -1.48 -3.26 29.52
CA GLU A 159 -0.86 -3.23 28.20
C GLU A 159 0.14 -4.38 28.06
N ILE A 160 0.07 -5.13 26.95
CA ILE A 160 0.91 -6.28 26.67
C ILE A 160 1.53 -6.16 25.27
N ASP A 161 2.85 -6.37 25.19
CA ASP A 161 3.59 -6.52 23.94
C ASP A 161 3.83 -8.02 23.66
N LEU A 162 3.02 -8.58 22.75
CA LEU A 162 3.08 -10.02 22.43
C LEU A 162 4.44 -10.49 21.90
N ASP A 163 5.27 -9.61 21.34
CA ASP A 163 6.59 -10.04 20.84
C ASP A 163 7.62 -10.20 21.98
N ARG A 164 7.30 -9.69 23.18
CA ARG A 164 8.11 -9.83 24.40
C ARG A 164 7.59 -10.92 25.33
N GLU A 165 6.39 -11.42 25.09
CA GLU A 165 5.84 -12.54 25.86
C GLU A 165 6.57 -13.85 25.48
N PRO A 166 6.75 -14.77 26.45
CA PRO A 166 7.41 -16.04 26.19
C PRO A 166 6.62 -16.84 25.14
N LYS A 167 7.35 -17.45 24.21
CA LYS A 167 6.73 -18.39 23.27
C LYS A 167 6.26 -19.62 24.03
N LEU A 168 5.06 -20.10 23.72
CA LEU A 168 4.62 -21.41 24.16
C LEU A 168 5.57 -22.46 23.55
N GLU A 169 6.32 -23.14 24.39
CA GLU A 169 7.03 -24.36 24.00
C GLU A 169 5.98 -25.46 23.90
N PHE A 170 5.72 -25.93 22.69
CA PHE A 170 4.95 -27.14 22.48
C PHE A 170 5.93 -28.31 22.53
N GLU A 171 5.80 -29.15 23.57
CA GLU A 171 6.48 -30.46 23.65
C GLU A 171 6.03 -31.41 22.54
#